data_AF-A0A7Y3FSN1-F1
#
_entry.id   AF-A0A7Y3FSN1-F1
#
_cell.length_a   1.000
_cell.length_b   1.000
_cell.length_c   1.000
_cell.angle_alpha   90.00
_cell.angle_beta   90.00
_cell.angle_gamma   90.00
#
_symmetry.space_group_name_H-M   'P 1'
#
loop_
_entity.id
_entity.type
_entity.pdbx_description
1 polymer ?
#
loop_
_entity_poly.entity_id
_entity_poly.type
_entity_poly.pdbx_seq_one_letter_code
_entity_poly.pdbx_strand_id
1 'polypeptide(L)'
;MKKITYFLICVLSLSLSCTKEDVSSNDNSSGNGNGNGSIDTSANQQATGTSANALLSDTEYNQLIIELAYVEGFSPSNAAVENLIAFLTERTFKPNGISVVTQVIPSQENIELTVNDIIAIEDNYRTQYNSEGTIAVWAFFTNGSSANNTENGVVLGTAYRNTSFVIFEETIHGLSDGTFEPNRSVLESTVILHEIGHLLGLTNLGTALQSDHEDQDHPKHCNVETCLMYFSAETGSGIENLIGANSAPELDAQCIADLQANGGK
;
A
#
# COMPACT_ATOMS: atom_id res chain seq x y z
N MET A 1 -47.22 40.34 -41.76
CA MET A 1 -46.51 40.64 -40.49
C MET A 1 -46.36 39.32 -39.74
N LYS A 2 -45.16 39.06 -39.22
CA LYS A 2 -44.57 37.74 -38.95
C LYS A 2 -45.30 36.96 -37.85
N LYS A 3 -45.54 35.65 -38.07
CA LYS A 3 -46.01 34.70 -37.06
C LYS A 3 -44.84 34.38 -36.12
N ILE A 4 -44.98 34.67 -34.84
CA ILE A 4 -43.99 34.36 -33.80
C ILE A 4 -44.40 33.04 -33.14
N THR A 5 -43.60 32.01 -33.35
CA THR A 5 -43.76 30.69 -32.72
C THR A 5 -42.94 30.69 -31.44
N TYR A 6 -43.57 30.47 -30.28
CA TYR A 6 -42.87 30.29 -29.01
C TYR A 6 -42.28 28.87 -28.96
N PHE A 7 -40.95 28.77 -28.93
CA PHE A 7 -40.24 27.51 -28.71
C PHE A 7 -39.99 27.38 -27.20
N LEU A 8 -40.69 26.44 -26.57
CA LEU A 8 -40.51 26.09 -25.16
C LEU A 8 -39.23 25.26 -25.03
N ILE A 9 -38.14 25.88 -24.56
CA ILE A 9 -36.89 25.18 -24.26
C ILE A 9 -37.02 24.55 -22.87
N CYS A 10 -37.29 23.25 -22.83
CA CYS A 10 -37.11 22.45 -21.61
C CYS A 10 -35.60 22.27 -21.38
N VAL A 11 -35.05 23.04 -20.44
CA VAL A 11 -33.70 22.82 -19.91
C VAL A 11 -33.75 21.59 -19.02
N LEU A 12 -33.36 20.44 -19.57
CA LEU A 12 -33.19 19.20 -18.83
C LEU A 12 -31.88 19.32 -18.03
N SER A 13 -32.02 19.47 -16.71
CA SER A 13 -30.93 19.47 -15.75
C SER A 13 -30.23 18.10 -15.74
N LEU A 14 -29.06 18.02 -16.36
CA LEU A 14 -28.13 16.92 -16.20
C LEU A 14 -27.40 17.10 -14.86
N SER A 15 -27.94 16.49 -13.81
CA SER A 15 -27.18 16.20 -12.60
C SER A 15 -26.20 15.08 -12.90
N LEU A 16 -24.93 15.43 -13.14
CA LEU A 16 -23.81 14.50 -13.10
C LEU A 16 -23.63 14.02 -11.66
N SER A 17 -24.27 12.91 -11.34
CA SER A 17 -23.99 12.11 -10.15
C SER A 17 -22.72 11.31 -10.43
N CYS A 18 -21.59 11.73 -9.85
CA CYS A 18 -20.40 10.88 -9.77
C CYS A 18 -20.74 9.65 -8.92
N THR A 19 -20.81 8.50 -9.57
CA THR A 19 -20.86 7.20 -8.91
C THR A 19 -19.50 6.94 -8.27
N LYS A 20 -19.46 6.73 -6.96
CA LYS A 20 -18.36 6.05 -6.28
C LYS A 20 -18.26 4.65 -6.87
N GLU A 21 -17.12 4.30 -7.43
CA GLU A 21 -16.78 2.93 -7.75
C GLU A 21 -16.28 2.28 -6.46
N ASP A 22 -17.22 1.78 -5.66
CA ASP A 22 -16.92 0.78 -4.66
C ASP A 22 -16.84 -0.57 -5.39
N VAL A 23 -15.64 -1.13 -5.55
CA VAL A 23 -15.46 -2.51 -6.01
C VAL A 23 -15.89 -3.44 -4.87
N SER A 24 -17.20 -3.64 -4.77
CA SER A 24 -17.80 -4.73 -4.01
C SER A 24 -17.68 -6.01 -4.84
N SER A 25 -16.62 -6.78 -4.61
CA SER A 25 -16.53 -8.17 -5.07
C SER A 25 -17.60 -8.99 -4.36
N ASN A 26 -18.73 -9.21 -5.03
CA ASN A 26 -19.77 -10.13 -4.59
C ASN A 26 -19.72 -11.36 -5.49
N ASP A 27 -18.70 -12.20 -5.31
CA ASP A 27 -18.64 -13.51 -5.96
C ASP A 27 -19.19 -14.58 -5.02
N ASN A 28 -20.49 -14.81 -5.17
CA ASN A 28 -21.16 -15.97 -4.63
C ASN A 28 -20.86 -17.17 -5.55
N SER A 29 -19.65 -17.74 -5.45
CA SER A 29 -19.31 -18.99 -6.13
C SER A 29 -19.69 -20.17 -5.25
N SER A 30 -20.88 -20.71 -5.50
CA SER A 30 -21.29 -22.03 -5.03
C SER A 30 -20.46 -23.11 -5.76
N GLY A 31 -19.25 -23.37 -5.25
CA GLY A 31 -18.35 -24.43 -5.68
C GLY A 31 -18.65 -25.76 -4.99
N ASN A 32 -19.21 -26.69 -5.75
CA ASN A 32 -19.47 -28.08 -5.38
C ASN A 32 -18.18 -28.78 -4.86
N GLY A 33 -18.29 -29.44 -3.71
CA GLY A 33 -17.15 -30.01 -2.98
C GLY A 33 -16.37 -31.07 -3.75
N ASN A 34 -15.05 -30.91 -3.75
CA ASN A 34 -14.11 -32.01 -3.90
C ASN A 34 -12.94 -31.76 -2.95
N GLY A 35 -12.78 -32.64 -1.96
CA GLY A 35 -11.82 -32.48 -0.87
C GLY A 35 -10.38 -32.49 -1.36
N ASN A 36 -9.81 -31.29 -1.47
CA ASN A 36 -8.39 -31.01 -1.34
C ASN A 36 -8.37 -29.75 -0.46
N GLY A 37 -7.72 -29.78 0.70
CA GLY A 37 -7.79 -28.68 1.68
C GLY A 37 -7.19 -27.40 1.12
N SER A 38 -7.96 -26.61 0.38
CA SER A 38 -7.60 -25.27 -0.04
C SER A 38 -7.48 -24.42 1.22
N ILE A 39 -6.31 -23.83 1.43
CA ILE A 39 -6.12 -22.81 2.45
C ILE A 39 -7.12 -21.68 2.14
N ASP A 40 -7.93 -21.29 3.11
CA ASP A 40 -8.81 -20.13 2.98
C ASP A 40 -7.96 -18.86 3.01
N THR A 41 -7.81 -18.21 1.87
CA THR A 41 -7.00 -17.00 1.69
C THR A 41 -7.81 -15.72 1.84
N SER A 42 -9.13 -15.82 2.03
CA SER A 42 -10.04 -14.66 2.02
C SER A 42 -9.70 -13.63 3.09
N ALA A 43 -9.15 -14.07 4.23
CA ALA A 43 -8.69 -13.20 5.31
C ALA A 43 -7.60 -12.22 4.87
N ASN A 44 -6.83 -12.54 3.82
CA ASN A 44 -5.74 -11.71 3.27
C ASN A 44 -6.13 -10.93 2.01
N GLN A 45 -7.39 -11.03 1.56
CA GLN A 45 -7.89 -10.42 0.32
C GLN A 45 -8.94 -9.31 0.61
N GLN A 46 -8.87 -8.69 1.79
CA GLN A 46 -9.79 -7.62 2.20
C GLN A 46 -9.26 -6.24 1.79
N ALA A 47 -10.07 -5.19 1.95
CA ALA A 47 -9.66 -3.82 1.65
C ALA A 47 -8.49 -3.35 2.53
N THR A 48 -7.60 -2.52 1.98
CA THR A 48 -6.46 -1.93 2.68
C THR A 48 -6.83 -1.39 4.07
N GLY A 49 -5.99 -1.71 5.07
CA GLY A 49 -6.14 -1.31 6.46
C GLY A 49 -7.27 -1.99 7.27
N THR A 50 -8.07 -2.86 6.66
CA THR A 50 -9.08 -3.67 7.41
C THR A 50 -8.44 -4.53 8.50
N SER A 51 -7.17 -4.93 8.34
CA SER A 51 -6.41 -5.72 9.33
C SER A 51 -5.51 -4.88 10.23
N ALA A 52 -5.68 -3.55 10.29
CA ALA A 52 -4.83 -2.64 11.06
C ALA A 52 -4.64 -3.10 12.51
N ASN A 53 -5.72 -3.32 13.26
CA ASN A 53 -5.62 -3.78 14.65
C ASN A 53 -4.94 -5.14 14.81
N ALA A 54 -5.15 -6.06 13.85
CA ALA A 54 -4.56 -7.40 13.84
C ALA A 54 -3.04 -7.35 13.55
N LEU A 55 -2.60 -6.42 12.69
CA LEU A 55 -1.20 -6.12 12.45
C LEU A 55 -0.55 -5.41 13.65
N LEU A 56 -1.26 -4.49 14.29
CA LEU A 56 -0.75 -3.66 15.39
C LEU A 56 -0.66 -4.42 16.73
N SER A 57 -1.72 -5.13 17.12
CA SER A 57 -1.85 -5.75 18.45
C SER A 57 -1.45 -7.23 18.46
N ASP A 58 -1.21 -7.79 19.64
CA ASP A 58 -0.93 -9.22 19.85
C ASP A 58 -2.18 -10.06 20.21
N THR A 59 -3.38 -9.48 20.09
CA THR A 59 -4.64 -10.11 20.55
C THR A 59 -5.02 -11.33 19.71
N GLU A 60 -4.93 -11.21 18.38
CA GLU A 60 -5.22 -12.31 17.44
C GLU A 60 -3.93 -12.96 16.93
N TYR A 61 -2.94 -12.15 16.56
CA TYR A 61 -1.68 -12.60 15.99
C TYR A 61 -0.49 -12.06 16.77
N ASN A 62 0.27 -12.96 17.39
CA ASN A 62 1.44 -12.63 18.19
C ASN A 62 2.77 -12.76 17.42
N GLN A 63 2.70 -13.27 16.17
CA GLN A 63 3.79 -13.34 15.21
C GLN A 63 3.39 -12.66 13.90
N LEU A 64 4.36 -12.05 13.21
CA LEU A 64 4.20 -11.51 11.86
C LEU A 64 5.22 -12.13 10.92
N ILE A 65 4.76 -12.60 9.77
CA ILE A 65 5.64 -13.03 8.67
C ILE A 65 5.50 -12.03 7.52
N ILE A 66 6.63 -11.58 6.99
CA ILE A 66 6.69 -10.82 5.74
C ILE A 66 7.15 -11.79 4.65
N GLU A 67 6.27 -12.10 3.72
CA GLU A 67 6.62 -12.76 2.47
C GLU A 67 7.10 -11.70 1.48
N LEU A 68 8.41 -11.59 1.37
CA LEU A 68 9.11 -10.64 0.52
C LEU A 68 9.37 -11.31 -0.83
N ALA A 69 8.49 -11.03 -1.78
CA ALA A 69 8.57 -11.54 -3.13
C ALA A 69 9.19 -10.49 -4.05
N TYR A 70 10.14 -10.88 -4.89
CA TYR A 70 10.80 -9.93 -5.79
C TYR A 70 11.10 -10.54 -7.15
N VAL A 71 11.04 -9.73 -8.20
CA VAL A 71 11.54 -10.13 -9.51
C VAL A 71 13.06 -10.25 -9.47
N GLU A 72 13.63 -11.26 -10.13
CA GLU A 72 15.09 -11.45 -10.19
C GLU A 72 15.82 -10.15 -10.58
N GLY A 73 16.77 -9.71 -9.74
CA GLY A 73 17.50 -8.44 -9.91
C GLY A 73 16.86 -7.21 -9.26
N PHE A 74 15.65 -7.35 -8.70
CA PHE A 74 14.86 -6.29 -8.05
C PHE A 74 14.52 -6.63 -6.59
N SER A 75 15.42 -7.35 -5.91
CA SER A 75 15.33 -7.46 -4.44
C SER A 75 15.60 -6.08 -3.83
N PRO A 76 14.85 -5.64 -2.80
CA PRO A 76 15.19 -4.44 -2.05
C PRO A 76 16.55 -4.62 -1.36
N SER A 77 17.16 -3.50 -1.00
CA SER A 77 18.39 -3.52 -0.21
C SER A 77 18.17 -4.13 1.17
N ASN A 78 19.22 -4.77 1.72
CA ASN A 78 19.19 -5.30 3.08
C ASN A 78 18.87 -4.21 4.11
N ALA A 79 19.36 -2.99 3.90
CA ALA A 79 19.09 -1.86 4.79
C ALA A 79 17.60 -1.50 4.83
N ALA A 80 16.91 -1.51 3.69
CA ALA A 80 15.47 -1.26 3.64
C ALA A 80 14.66 -2.37 4.35
N VAL A 81 15.07 -3.63 4.21
CA VAL A 81 14.45 -4.76 4.93
C VAL A 81 14.68 -4.65 6.44
N GLU A 82 15.89 -4.30 6.87
CA GLU A 82 16.21 -4.07 8.29
C GLU A 82 15.39 -2.90 8.87
N ASN A 83 15.24 -1.81 8.11
CA ASN A 83 14.42 -0.66 8.50
C ASN A 83 12.94 -1.02 8.62
N LEU A 84 12.39 -1.83 7.70
CA LEU A 84 11.01 -2.35 7.79
C LEU A 84 10.80 -3.17 9.07
N ILE A 85 11.72 -4.09 9.38
CA ILE A 85 11.64 -4.89 10.61
C ILE A 85 11.72 -4.00 11.85
N ALA A 86 12.65 -3.03 11.86
CA ALA A 86 12.81 -2.09 12.97
C ALA A 86 11.55 -1.25 13.19
N PHE A 87 10.97 -0.70 12.11
CA PHE A 87 9.72 0.06 12.14
C PHE A 87 8.57 -0.79 12.70
N LEU A 88 8.33 -1.98 12.16
CA LEU A 88 7.25 -2.84 12.67
C LEU A 88 7.50 -3.26 14.13
N THR A 89 8.76 -3.50 14.53
CA THR A 89 9.10 -3.79 15.93
C THR A 89 8.79 -2.62 16.86
N GLU A 90 9.02 -1.39 16.40
CA GLU A 90 8.74 -0.17 17.13
C GLU A 90 7.23 0.09 17.24
N ARG A 91 6.44 -0.21 16.20
CA ARG A 91 5.01 0.18 16.10
C ARG A 91 4.01 -0.91 16.45
N THR A 92 4.42 -2.17 16.49
CA THR A 92 3.50 -3.31 16.71
C THR A 92 3.88 -4.13 17.95
N PHE A 93 2.90 -4.85 18.49
CA PHE A 93 3.08 -5.90 19.50
C PHE A 93 3.07 -7.27 18.81
N LYS A 94 4.26 -7.84 18.62
CA LYS A 94 4.48 -9.19 18.07
C LYS A 94 5.49 -9.95 18.93
N PRO A 95 5.10 -10.43 20.13
CA PRO A 95 6.04 -10.99 21.11
C PRO A 95 6.72 -12.29 20.64
N ASN A 96 6.15 -12.99 19.67
CA ASN A 96 6.77 -14.16 19.04
C ASN A 96 7.67 -13.79 17.84
N GLY A 97 7.84 -12.49 17.58
CA GLY A 97 8.78 -11.96 16.62
C GLY A 97 8.18 -11.63 15.25
N ILE A 98 9.04 -11.01 14.44
CA ILE A 98 8.80 -10.67 13.05
C ILE A 98 9.86 -11.40 12.23
N SER A 99 9.45 -12.14 11.21
CA SER A 99 10.38 -12.86 10.32
C SER A 99 10.10 -12.55 8.86
N VAL A 100 11.15 -12.57 8.05
CA VAL A 100 11.06 -12.39 6.59
C VAL A 100 11.33 -13.73 5.92
N VAL A 101 10.45 -14.13 5.00
CA VAL A 101 10.70 -15.21 4.05
C VAL A 101 10.78 -14.61 2.67
N THR A 102 11.76 -15.01 1.88
CA THR A 102 12.01 -14.44 0.55
C THR A 102 11.61 -15.40 -0.55
N GLN A 103 11.08 -14.85 -1.64
CA GLN A 103 10.71 -15.60 -2.83
C GLN A 103 11.13 -14.82 -4.09
N VAL A 104 11.81 -15.51 -5.01
CA VAL A 104 12.10 -14.96 -6.33
C VAL A 104 10.92 -15.26 -7.26
N ILE A 105 10.43 -14.24 -7.96
CA ILE A 105 9.41 -14.33 -9.00
C ILE A 105 10.10 -14.13 -10.36
N PRO A 106 9.74 -14.90 -11.40
CA PRO A 106 10.21 -14.64 -12.76
C PRO A 106 9.85 -13.22 -13.23
N SER A 107 10.65 -12.65 -14.14
CA SER A 107 10.32 -11.36 -14.75
C SER A 107 8.94 -11.39 -15.40
N GLN A 108 8.18 -10.32 -15.21
CA GLN A 108 6.87 -10.17 -15.82
C GLN A 108 7.04 -9.74 -17.28
N GLU A 109 6.24 -10.29 -18.19
CA GLU A 109 6.23 -9.86 -19.59
C GLU A 109 5.63 -8.45 -19.75
N ASN A 110 4.70 -8.09 -18.86
CA ASN A 110 4.11 -6.77 -18.81
C ASN A 110 4.96 -5.82 -17.96
N ILE A 111 5.33 -4.68 -18.54
CA ILE A 111 6.16 -3.64 -17.92
C ILE A 111 5.34 -2.50 -17.31
N GLU A 112 4.03 -2.45 -17.58
CA GLU A 112 3.11 -1.45 -17.02
C GLU A 112 1.96 -2.20 -16.33
N LEU A 113 1.91 -2.15 -15.01
CA LEU A 113 1.09 -3.02 -14.19
C LEU A 113 -0.09 -2.24 -13.59
N THR A 114 -1.29 -2.74 -13.84
CA THR A 114 -2.50 -2.33 -13.11
C THR A 114 -2.56 -3.04 -11.76
N VAL A 115 -3.39 -2.54 -10.84
CA VAL A 115 -3.66 -3.22 -9.55
C VAL A 115 -4.19 -4.65 -9.76
N ASN A 116 -4.98 -4.89 -10.82
CA ASN A 116 -5.48 -6.22 -11.12
C ASN A 116 -4.36 -7.18 -11.59
N ASP A 117 -3.37 -6.68 -12.33
CA ASP A 117 -2.20 -7.47 -12.71
C ASP A 117 -1.38 -7.86 -11.47
N ILE A 118 -1.17 -6.90 -10.55
CA ILE A 118 -0.46 -7.10 -9.29
C ILE A 118 -1.20 -8.13 -8.42
N ILE A 119 -2.53 -8.04 -8.33
CA ILE A 119 -3.37 -9.01 -7.63
C ILE A 119 -3.22 -10.41 -8.24
N ALA A 120 -3.24 -10.54 -9.58
CA ALA A 120 -3.08 -11.83 -10.24
C ALA A 120 -1.70 -12.45 -9.99
N ILE A 121 -0.64 -11.62 -9.90
CA ILE A 121 0.70 -12.06 -9.51
C ILE A 121 0.69 -12.57 -8.07
N GLU A 122 0.13 -11.81 -7.12
CA GLU A 122 0.01 -12.26 -5.73
C GLU A 122 -0.75 -13.59 -5.64
N ASP A 123 -1.92 -13.70 -6.26
CA ASP A 123 -2.75 -14.91 -6.18
C ASP A 123 -2.04 -16.15 -6.78
N ASN A 124 -1.11 -15.96 -7.72
CA ASN A 124 -0.33 -17.04 -8.31
C ASN A 124 0.92 -17.42 -7.50
N TYR A 125 1.55 -16.45 -6.81
CA TYR A 125 2.87 -16.66 -6.19
C TYR A 125 2.87 -16.65 -4.66
N ARG A 126 1.88 -16.05 -4.01
CA ARG A 126 1.81 -15.94 -2.55
C ARG A 126 1.65 -17.31 -1.89
N THR A 127 2.53 -17.61 -0.94
CA THR A 127 2.56 -18.88 -0.21
C THR A 127 2.31 -18.73 1.28
N GLN A 128 2.46 -17.53 1.83
CA GLN A 128 2.21 -17.23 3.24
C GLN A 128 0.86 -16.51 3.42
N TYR A 129 0.00 -17.12 4.22
CA TYR A 129 -1.32 -16.61 4.58
C TYR A 129 -1.48 -16.59 6.09
N ASN A 130 -2.51 -15.90 6.57
CA ASN A 130 -2.83 -15.90 8.00
C ASN A 130 -3.07 -17.33 8.47
N SER A 131 -2.51 -17.64 9.64
CA SER A 131 -2.64 -18.94 10.29
C SER A 131 -2.72 -18.75 11.80
N GLU A 132 -2.84 -19.84 12.56
CA GLU A 132 -2.99 -19.76 14.01
C GLU A 132 -1.84 -18.96 14.65
N GLY A 133 -2.19 -17.80 15.23
CA GLY A 133 -1.25 -16.89 15.90
C GLY A 133 -0.32 -16.09 14.98
N THR A 134 -0.37 -16.28 13.66
CA THR A 134 0.50 -15.59 12.70
C THR A 134 -0.28 -14.83 11.63
N ILE A 135 0.02 -13.53 11.49
CA ILE A 135 -0.43 -12.70 10.35
C ILE A 135 0.66 -12.64 9.29
N ALA A 136 0.26 -12.80 8.02
CA ALA A 136 1.18 -12.76 6.88
C ALA A 136 0.99 -11.48 6.07
N VAL A 137 2.07 -10.76 5.79
CA VAL A 137 2.13 -9.61 4.88
C VAL A 137 2.85 -10.02 3.60
N TRP A 138 2.27 -9.66 2.46
CA TRP A 138 2.86 -9.81 1.14
C TRP A 138 3.50 -8.48 0.71
N ALA A 139 4.79 -8.52 0.41
CA ALA A 139 5.56 -7.37 -0.08
C ALA A 139 6.17 -7.74 -1.43
N PHE A 140 5.64 -7.18 -2.51
CA PHE A 140 6.08 -7.50 -3.87
C PHE A 140 6.95 -6.40 -4.49
N PHE A 141 8.14 -6.74 -4.94
CA PHE A 141 9.09 -5.84 -5.60
C PHE A 141 9.17 -6.20 -7.08
N THR A 142 8.62 -5.34 -7.93
CA THR A 142 8.42 -5.64 -9.35
C THR A 142 9.45 -4.95 -10.25
N ASN A 143 9.73 -5.57 -11.39
CA ASN A 143 10.45 -4.95 -12.50
C ASN A 143 9.53 -4.18 -13.46
N GLY A 144 8.25 -4.00 -13.10
CA GLY A 144 7.30 -3.19 -13.85
C GLY A 144 7.15 -1.78 -13.25
N SER A 145 6.42 -0.95 -13.96
CA SER A 145 6.00 0.39 -13.56
C SER A 145 4.50 0.42 -13.30
N SER A 146 4.01 1.44 -12.57
CA SER A 146 2.58 1.61 -12.33
C SER A 146 1.86 2.07 -13.59
N ALA A 147 0.72 1.45 -13.91
CA ALA A 147 -0.19 1.95 -14.94
C ALA A 147 -0.84 3.31 -14.60
N ASN A 148 -0.68 3.76 -13.35
CA ASN A 148 -1.13 5.09 -12.91
C ASN A 148 -0.06 6.16 -13.07
N ASN A 149 1.12 5.83 -13.62
CA ASN A 149 2.12 6.83 -13.96
C ASN A 149 1.54 7.83 -14.99
N THR A 150 1.93 9.09 -14.87
CA THR A 150 1.53 10.15 -15.79
C THR A 150 2.76 10.88 -16.32
N GLU A 151 2.58 11.77 -17.30
CA GLU A 151 3.68 12.62 -17.80
C GLU A 151 4.32 13.48 -16.69
N ASN A 152 3.58 13.75 -15.62
CA ASN A 152 3.99 14.68 -14.55
C ASN A 152 4.36 13.98 -13.23
N GLY A 153 4.32 12.65 -13.17
CA GLY A 153 4.56 11.96 -11.92
C GLY A 153 4.52 10.45 -12.04
N VAL A 154 5.28 9.81 -11.16
CA VAL A 154 5.34 8.34 -11.02
C VAL A 154 4.82 7.92 -9.66
N VAL A 155 4.32 6.69 -9.60
CA VAL A 155 3.94 5.97 -8.38
C VAL A 155 5.05 4.99 -8.05
N LEU A 156 5.53 5.02 -6.80
CA LEU A 156 6.67 4.21 -6.35
C LEU A 156 6.25 2.98 -5.54
N GLY A 157 5.08 3.05 -4.91
CA GLY A 157 4.47 1.94 -4.17
C GLY A 157 2.95 2.01 -4.21
N THR A 158 2.29 0.92 -3.82
CA THR A 158 0.83 0.91 -3.61
C THR A 158 0.43 -0.19 -2.63
N ALA A 159 -0.29 0.16 -1.58
CA ALA A 159 -1.01 -0.77 -0.72
C ALA A 159 -2.42 -1.07 -1.27
N TYR A 160 -2.66 -2.32 -1.69
CA TYR A 160 -3.86 -2.67 -2.47
C TYR A 160 -4.76 -3.73 -1.84
N ARG A 161 -4.30 -4.43 -0.79
CA ARG A 161 -5.12 -5.32 0.06
C ARG A 161 -4.76 -5.08 1.52
N ASN A 162 -5.58 -5.57 2.45
CA ASN A 162 -5.37 -5.46 3.90
C ASN A 162 -4.02 -5.97 4.41
N THR A 163 -3.35 -6.85 3.65
CA THR A 163 -2.03 -7.40 3.99
C THR A 163 -1.06 -7.40 2.81
N SER A 164 -1.28 -6.58 1.79
CA SER A 164 -0.47 -6.62 0.57
C SER A 164 -0.14 -5.24 0.03
N PHE A 165 1.12 -5.05 -0.31
CA PHE A 165 1.61 -3.89 -1.03
C PHE A 165 2.63 -4.28 -2.11
N VAL A 166 2.78 -3.40 -3.10
CA VAL A 166 3.77 -3.52 -4.17
C VAL A 166 4.71 -2.33 -4.14
N ILE A 167 5.95 -2.55 -4.53
CA ILE A 167 7.00 -1.55 -4.75
C ILE A 167 7.45 -1.66 -6.20
N PHE A 168 7.41 -0.54 -6.92
CA PHE A 168 7.84 -0.44 -8.31
C PHE A 168 9.35 -0.25 -8.38
N GLU A 169 10.08 -1.31 -8.05
CA GLU A 169 11.52 -1.28 -7.79
C GLU A 169 12.35 -0.84 -9.02
N GLU A 170 11.91 -1.13 -10.24
CA GLU A 170 12.55 -0.58 -11.45
C GLU A 170 12.48 0.95 -11.49
N THR A 171 11.36 1.52 -11.06
CA THR A 171 11.19 2.98 -10.99
C THR A 171 12.08 3.58 -9.90
N ILE A 172 12.17 2.93 -8.73
CA ILE A 172 13.08 3.33 -7.65
C ILE A 172 14.54 3.28 -8.11
N HIS A 173 14.95 2.21 -8.80
CA HIS A 173 16.29 2.07 -9.36
C HIS A 173 16.64 3.23 -10.31
N GLY A 174 15.68 3.69 -11.12
CA GLY A 174 15.86 4.79 -12.07
C GLY A 174 15.86 6.18 -11.44
N LEU A 175 15.53 6.30 -10.16
CA LEU A 175 15.42 7.57 -9.42
C LEU A 175 16.31 7.61 -8.19
N SER A 176 17.31 6.73 -8.11
CA SER A 176 18.22 6.60 -6.97
C SER A 176 19.66 6.32 -7.41
N ASP A 177 20.60 6.68 -6.53
CA ASP A 177 22.05 6.50 -6.69
C ASP A 177 22.69 7.27 -7.86
N GLY A 178 21.95 8.11 -8.59
CA GLY A 178 22.48 9.15 -9.46
C GLY A 178 23.14 10.32 -8.72
N THR A 179 23.83 11.20 -9.46
CA THR A 179 24.60 12.33 -8.88
C THR A 179 23.74 13.34 -8.11
N PHE A 180 22.44 13.43 -8.44
CA PHE A 180 21.48 14.34 -7.82
C PHE A 180 20.23 13.59 -7.36
N GLU A 181 20.40 12.33 -6.99
CA GLU A 181 19.32 11.44 -6.55
C GLU A 181 19.58 10.99 -5.11
N PRO A 182 18.53 10.61 -4.37
CA PRO A 182 18.71 10.03 -3.05
C PRO A 182 19.46 8.70 -3.11
N ASN A 183 19.98 8.29 -1.96
CA ASN A 183 20.46 6.92 -1.80
C ASN A 183 19.29 5.94 -1.95
N ARG A 184 19.49 4.87 -2.72
CA ARG A 184 18.44 3.87 -2.98
C ARG A 184 17.82 3.31 -1.73
N SER A 185 18.62 2.92 -0.73
CA SER A 185 18.08 2.34 0.50
C SER A 185 17.21 3.32 1.30
N VAL A 186 17.45 4.63 1.20
CA VAL A 186 16.61 5.66 1.83
C VAL A 186 15.29 5.80 1.08
N LEU A 187 15.31 5.80 -0.26
CA LEU A 187 14.09 5.86 -1.07
C LEU A 187 13.25 4.60 -0.89
N GLU A 188 13.85 3.40 -1.03
CA GLU A 188 13.20 2.11 -0.74
C GLU A 188 12.57 2.12 0.65
N SER A 189 13.33 2.49 1.69
CA SER A 189 12.81 2.54 3.07
C SER A 189 11.62 3.49 3.17
N THR A 190 11.70 4.68 2.56
CA THR A 190 10.61 5.66 2.63
C THR A 190 9.32 5.10 2.03
N VAL A 191 9.39 4.54 0.83
CA VAL A 191 8.21 3.99 0.14
C VAL A 191 7.67 2.76 0.88
N ILE A 192 8.53 1.80 1.24
CA ILE A 192 8.12 0.58 1.97
C ILE A 192 7.43 0.94 3.30
N LEU A 193 8.01 1.87 4.05
CA LEU A 193 7.46 2.28 5.35
C LEU A 193 6.15 3.07 5.21
N HIS A 194 5.97 3.79 4.11
CA HIS A 194 4.71 4.44 3.77
C HIS A 194 3.60 3.42 3.49
N GLU A 195 3.87 2.45 2.60
CA GLU A 195 2.88 1.44 2.22
C GLU A 195 2.46 0.55 3.38
N ILE A 196 3.42 0.13 4.22
CA ILE A 196 3.09 -0.63 5.43
C ILE A 196 2.28 0.25 6.41
N GLY A 197 2.51 1.57 6.44
CA GLY A 197 1.70 2.52 7.20
C GLY A 197 0.22 2.50 6.81
N HIS A 198 -0.08 2.41 5.51
CA HIS A 198 -1.45 2.19 5.03
C HIS A 198 -2.04 0.85 5.47
N LEU A 199 -1.23 -0.23 5.49
CA LEU A 199 -1.68 -1.53 6.02
C LEU A 199 -1.97 -1.46 7.53
N LEU A 200 -1.20 -0.66 8.28
CA LEU A 200 -1.46 -0.34 9.69
C LEU A 200 -2.66 0.62 9.89
N GLY A 201 -3.34 0.98 8.80
CA GLY A 201 -4.59 1.73 8.79
C GLY A 201 -4.44 3.23 9.01
N LEU A 202 -3.22 3.77 8.93
CA LEU A 202 -2.96 5.19 9.15
C LEU A 202 -3.81 6.09 8.28
N THR A 203 -4.00 7.33 8.75
CA THR A 203 -4.60 8.42 8.00
C THR A 203 -6.01 8.07 7.51
N ASN A 204 -6.85 7.60 8.44
CA ASN A 204 -8.27 7.29 8.21
C ASN A 204 -8.53 6.10 7.26
N LEU A 205 -7.55 5.20 7.08
CA LEU A 205 -7.65 4.03 6.22
C LEU A 205 -7.88 2.72 7.00
N GLY A 206 -8.62 2.77 8.11
CA GLY A 206 -8.91 1.60 8.97
C GLY A 206 -8.57 1.83 10.44
N THR A 207 -7.68 2.78 10.72
CA THR A 207 -7.49 3.38 12.03
C THR A 207 -8.22 4.73 12.07
N ALA A 208 -9.04 4.95 13.10
CA ALA A 208 -9.71 6.24 13.28
C ALA A 208 -8.72 7.32 13.70
N LEU A 209 -8.84 8.50 13.10
CA LEU A 209 -8.01 9.66 13.42
C LEU A 209 -8.19 10.11 14.88
N GLN A 210 -7.10 10.44 15.56
CA GLN A 210 -7.11 11.06 16.90
C GLN A 210 -7.05 12.60 16.85
N SER A 211 -6.68 13.16 15.70
CA SER A 211 -6.69 14.59 15.39
C SER A 211 -6.95 14.82 13.89
N ASP A 212 -7.31 16.05 13.50
CA ASP A 212 -7.54 16.40 12.10
C ASP A 212 -6.22 16.56 11.33
N HIS A 213 -5.69 15.44 10.85
CA HIS A 213 -4.40 15.38 10.15
C HIS A 213 -4.45 14.62 8.83
N GLU A 214 -5.64 14.24 8.35
CA GLU A 214 -5.78 13.76 6.97
C GLU A 214 -5.66 14.93 5.99
N ASP A 215 -4.87 14.75 4.93
CA ASP A 215 -4.79 15.70 3.83
C ASP A 215 -6.09 15.66 3.00
N GLN A 216 -6.76 16.81 2.87
CA GLN A 216 -8.02 16.93 2.16
C GLN A 216 -7.85 16.86 0.63
N ASP A 217 -6.69 17.27 0.12
CA ASP A 217 -6.35 17.23 -1.30
C ASP A 217 -5.77 15.86 -1.69
N HIS A 218 -5.15 15.17 -0.72
CA HIS A 218 -4.62 13.81 -0.87
C HIS A 218 -5.19 12.88 0.22
N PRO A 219 -6.46 12.45 0.09
CA PRO A 219 -7.09 11.58 1.08
C PRO A 219 -6.25 10.34 1.38
N LYS A 220 -6.37 9.82 2.60
CA LYS A 220 -5.55 8.74 3.14
C LYS A 220 -4.08 9.08 3.38
N HIS A 221 -3.68 10.35 3.31
CA HIS A 221 -2.33 10.80 3.65
C HIS A 221 -2.36 11.80 4.81
N CYS A 222 -1.20 12.01 5.43
CA CYS A 222 -1.04 12.98 6.51
C CYS A 222 -0.82 14.38 5.90
N ASN A 223 -1.39 15.42 6.50
CA ASN A 223 -1.20 16.82 6.08
C ASN A 223 0.09 17.46 6.64
N VAL A 224 0.88 16.73 7.41
CA VAL A 224 2.18 17.18 7.93
C VAL A 224 3.27 16.81 6.93
N GLU A 225 3.86 17.81 6.27
CA GLU A 225 4.85 17.63 5.19
C GLU A 225 6.08 16.79 5.57
N THR A 226 6.46 16.80 6.86
CA THR A 226 7.60 16.02 7.36
C THR A 226 7.23 14.62 7.84
N CYS A 227 5.95 14.26 7.84
CA CYS A 227 5.49 12.94 8.24
C CYS A 227 5.81 11.93 7.15
N LEU A 228 6.22 10.72 7.54
CA LEU A 228 6.33 9.58 6.64
C LEU A 228 5.05 9.35 5.82
N MET A 229 3.87 9.58 6.39
CA MET A 229 2.58 9.41 5.70
C MET A 229 2.17 10.60 4.83
N TYR A 230 3.04 11.58 4.60
CA TYR A 230 2.77 12.64 3.62
C TYR A 230 2.77 12.07 2.19
N PHE A 231 1.83 12.49 1.35
CA PHE A 231 1.56 11.85 0.04
C PHE A 231 2.77 11.80 -0.90
N SER A 232 3.72 12.72 -0.75
CA SER A 232 4.89 12.76 -1.64
C SER A 232 5.84 11.58 -1.40
N ALA A 233 5.71 10.85 -0.30
CA ALA A 233 6.57 9.71 0.03
C ALA A 233 6.41 8.51 -0.92
N GLU A 234 5.23 8.33 -1.53
CA GLU A 234 4.95 7.28 -2.52
C GLU A 234 4.96 7.78 -3.97
N THR A 235 5.27 9.07 -4.20
CA THR A 235 5.30 9.66 -5.54
C THR A 235 6.67 10.24 -5.90
N GLY A 236 6.92 10.39 -7.21
CA GLY A 236 8.15 11.02 -7.69
C GLY A 236 8.38 12.45 -7.20
N SER A 237 7.35 13.14 -6.72
CA SER A 237 7.43 14.53 -6.26
C SER A 237 8.19 14.71 -4.94
N GLY A 238 8.26 13.68 -4.09
CA GLY A 238 8.95 13.75 -2.79
C GLY A 238 10.44 13.44 -2.85
N ILE A 239 10.95 13.01 -4.01
CA ILE A 239 12.33 12.51 -4.17
C ILE A 239 13.36 13.59 -3.87
N GLU A 240 13.09 14.85 -4.24
CA GLU A 240 14.01 15.96 -3.99
C GLU A 240 14.27 16.18 -2.48
N ASN A 241 13.27 15.90 -1.63
CA ASN A 241 13.39 16.04 -0.18
C ASN A 241 14.32 14.98 0.45
N LEU A 242 14.59 13.89 -0.27
CA LEU A 242 15.46 12.80 0.17
C LEU A 242 16.91 12.96 -0.31
N ILE A 243 17.20 13.94 -1.17
CA ILE A 243 18.57 14.16 -1.66
C ILE A 243 19.46 14.59 -0.48
N GLY A 244 20.46 13.77 -0.18
CA GLY A 244 21.36 13.98 0.97
C GLY A 244 20.78 13.56 2.33
N ALA A 245 19.56 13.01 2.36
CA ALA A 245 19.03 12.37 3.55
C ALA A 245 19.79 11.07 3.86
N ASN A 246 19.94 10.76 5.14
CA ASN A 246 20.62 9.55 5.61
C ASN A 246 19.64 8.48 6.13
N SER A 247 18.35 8.80 6.21
CA SER A 247 17.28 7.94 6.72
C SER A 247 15.95 8.36 6.10
N ALA A 248 14.98 7.43 6.10
CA ALA A 248 13.60 7.74 5.76
C ALA A 248 12.98 8.72 6.78
N PRO A 249 11.95 9.51 6.39
CA PRO A 249 11.13 10.26 7.33
C PRO A 249 10.48 9.36 8.37
N GLU A 250 10.16 9.94 9.53
CA GLU A 250 9.47 9.24 10.62
C GLU A 250 7.97 9.57 10.64
N LEU A 251 7.16 8.74 11.31
CA LEU A 251 5.77 9.10 11.61
C LEU A 251 5.74 10.31 12.54
N ASP A 252 4.91 11.30 12.21
CA ASP A 252 4.64 12.41 13.12
C ASP A 252 3.77 11.96 14.30
N ALA A 253 3.73 12.78 15.36
CA ALA A 253 3.04 12.45 16.60
C ALA A 253 1.55 12.11 16.42
N GLN A 254 0.89 12.65 15.39
CA GLN A 254 -0.53 12.39 15.13
C GLN A 254 -0.76 10.99 14.55
N CYS A 255 0.02 10.60 13.53
CA CYS A 255 -0.01 9.22 13.03
C CYS A 255 0.40 8.21 14.11
N ILE A 256 1.32 8.56 15.01
CA ILE A 256 1.66 7.69 16.16
C ILE A 256 0.46 7.52 17.09
N ALA A 257 -0.25 8.62 17.40
CA ALA A 257 -1.42 8.57 18.26
C ALA A 257 -2.53 7.68 17.67
N ASP A 258 -2.71 7.70 16.35
CA ASP A 258 -3.60 6.79 15.62
C ASP A 258 -3.24 5.32 15.87
N LEU A 259 -1.98 4.94 15.64
CA LEU A 259 -1.52 3.56 15.87
C LEU A 259 -1.76 3.11 17.31
N GLN A 260 -1.41 3.97 18.28
CA GLN A 260 -1.61 3.70 19.71
C GLN A 260 -3.08 3.49 20.05
N ALA A 261 -3.97 4.31 19.47
CA ALA A 261 -5.41 4.18 19.67
C ALA A 261 -5.99 2.89 19.06
N ASN A 262 -5.30 2.29 18.08
CA ASN A 262 -5.70 1.03 17.44
C ASN A 262 -4.87 -0.18 17.86
N GLY A 263 -4.22 -0.13 19.04
CA GLY A 263 -3.54 -1.27 19.65
C GLY A 263 -2.07 -1.43 19.28
N GLY A 264 -1.47 -0.42 18.64
CA GLY A 264 -0.03 -0.31 18.39
C GLY A 264 0.74 0.35 19.53
N LYS A 265 2.04 0.54 19.33
CA LYS A 265 2.97 1.19 20.26
C LYS A 265 3.16 2.68 19.97
#